data_AF-A0A6A0AK36-F1
#
_entry.id   AF-A0A6A0AK36-F1
#
_cell.length_a   1.000
_cell.length_b   1.000
_cell.length_c   1.000
_cell.angle_alpha   90.00
_cell.angle_beta   90.00
_cell.angle_gamma   90.00
#
_symmetry.space_group_name_H-M   'P 1'
#
loop_
_entity.id
_entity.type
_entity.pdbx_description
1 polymer ?
#
loop_
_entity_poly.entity_id
_entity_poly.type
_entity_poly.pdbx_seq_one_letter_code
_entity_poly.pdbx_strand_id
1 'polypeptide(L)' 'MQQPVPGLQLAARLHHQCVQMLQAFPTSCAEDERLLACATPSDMRTRAALRYRMERKSLLLSCQALLS' A
#
# COMPACT_ATOMS: atom_id res chain seq x y z
N MET A 1 29.11 -21.12 -9.98
CA MET A 1 28.51 -20.17 -9.03
C MET A 1 27.98 -18.99 -9.83
N GLN A 2 26.70 -18.98 -10.23
CA GLN A 2 26.11 -17.82 -10.91
C GLN A 2 25.84 -16.73 -9.87
N GLN A 3 26.46 -15.56 -10.02
CA GLN A 3 26.13 -14.41 -9.19
C GLN A 3 24.75 -13.87 -9.60
N PRO A 4 23.87 -13.51 -8.65
CA PRO A 4 22.55 -12.97 -8.99
C PRO A 4 22.70 -11.63 -9.73
N VAL A 5 21.86 -11.40 -10.74
CA VAL A 5 21.84 -10.14 -11.49
C VAL A 5 21.47 -9.01 -10.52
N PRO A 6 22.27 -7.93 -10.37
CA PRO A 6 22.04 -6.87 -9.37
C PRO A 6 20.64 -6.23 -9.45
N GLY A 7 20.09 -6.10 -10.66
CA GLY A 7 18.72 -5.58 -10.86
C GLY A 7 17.63 -6.46 -10.24
N LEU A 8 17.80 -7.79 -10.30
CA LEU A 8 16.85 -8.74 -9.69
C LEU A 8 16.89 -8.68 -8.16
N GLN A 9 18.07 -8.45 -7.57
CA GLN A 9 18.20 -8.28 -6.12
C GLN A 9 17.54 -6.99 -5.63
N LEU A 10 17.68 -5.89 -6.38
CA LEU A 10 17.03 -4.62 -6.05
C LEU A 10 15.51 -4.75 -6.14
N ALA A 11 14.99 -5.35 -7.21
CA ALA A 11 13.56 -5.54 -7.39
C ALA A 11 12.95 -6.38 -6.25
N ALA A 12 13.59 -7.49 -5.89
CA ALA A 12 13.14 -8.34 -4.77
C ALA A 12 13.12 -7.60 -3.43
N ARG A 13 14.14 -6.77 -3.15
CA ARG A 13 14.18 -5.93 -1.93
C ARG A 13 13.05 -4.90 -1.91
N LEU A 14 12.82 -4.21 -3.02
CA LEU A 14 11.74 -3.21 -3.13
C LEU A 14 10.36 -3.87 -3.00
N HIS A 15 10.17 -5.04 -3.61
CA HIS A 15 8.95 -5.83 -3.47
C HIS A 15 8.70 -6.18 -2.00
N HIS A 16 9.70 -6.70 -1.30
CA HIS A 16 9.61 -7.01 0.12
C HIS A 16 9.27 -5.78 0.98
N GLN A 17 9.91 -4.63 0.71
CA GLN A 17 9.58 -3.37 1.40
C GLN A 17 8.12 -2.95 1.18
N CYS A 18 7.60 -3.09 -0.04
CA CYS A 18 6.19 -2.80 -0.31
C CYS A 18 5.26 -3.72 0.49
N VAL A 19 5.59 -5.01 0.60
CA VAL A 19 4.83 -5.98 1.44
C VAL A 19 4.80 -5.53 2.90
N GLN A 20 5.96 -5.20 3.46
CA GLN A 20 6.07 -4.76 4.86
C GLN A 20 5.28 -3.47 5.11
N MET A 21 5.36 -2.51 4.19
CA MET A 21 4.61 -1.25 4.30
C MET A 21 3.10 -1.46 4.20
N LEU A 22 2.64 -2.37 3.35
CA LEU A 22 1.22 -2.73 3.24
C LEU A 22 0.70 -3.42 4.52
N GLN A 23 1.49 -4.32 5.09
CA GLN A 23 1.16 -5.02 6.34
C GLN A 23 1.16 -4.08 7.57
N ALA A 24 1.84 -2.94 7.50
CA ALA A 24 1.87 -1.95 8.57
C ALA A 24 0.57 -1.12 8.66
N PHE A 25 -0.30 -1.15 7.64
CA PHE A 25 -1.60 -0.50 7.75
C PHE A 25 -2.52 -1.31 8.67
N PRO A 26 -3.26 -0.63 9.57
CA PRO A 26 -4.20 -1.30 10.46
C PRO A 26 -5.46 -1.82 9.75
N THR A 27 -5.67 -1.44 8.49
CA THR A 27 -6.84 -1.75 7.68
C THR A 27 -6.45 -2.06 6.25
N SER A 28 -7.22 -2.93 5.60
CA SER A 28 -7.22 -3.19 4.16
C SER A 28 -7.84 -2.03 3.36
N CYS A 29 -7.71 -2.03 2.03
CA CYS A 29 -8.38 -1.05 1.17
C CYS A 29 -9.90 -1.15 1.29
N ALA A 30 -10.44 -2.37 1.24
CA ALA A 30 -11.89 -2.62 1.37
C ALA A 30 -12.45 -2.15 2.72
N GLU A 31 -11.67 -2.24 3.80
CA GLU A 31 -12.06 -1.70 5.11
C GLU A 31 -12.08 -0.17 5.11
N ASP A 32 -11.06 0.49 4.56
CA ASP A 32 -11.04 1.95 4.47
C ASP A 32 -12.17 2.48 3.57
N GLU A 33 -12.56 1.76 2.51
CA GLU A 33 -13.73 2.10 1.69
C GLU A 33 -15.03 2.04 2.49
N ARG A 34 -15.23 0.97 3.26
CA ARG A 34 -16.40 0.84 4.15
C ARG A 34 -16.43 1.95 5.20
N LEU A 35 -15.29 2.23 5.83
CA LEU A 35 -15.17 3.31 6.81
C LEU A 35 -15.48 4.68 6.19
N LEU A 36 -15.04 4.92 4.95
CA LEU A 36 -15.29 6.17 4.23
C LEU A 36 -16.77 6.33 3.86
N ALA A 37 -17.45 5.23 3.51
CA ALA A 37 -18.88 5.21 3.26
C ALA A 37 -19.70 5.51 4.52
N CYS A 38 -19.24 5.04 5.69
CA CYS A 38 -19.89 5.30 6.97
C CYS A 38 -19.55 6.67 7.58
N ALA A 39 -18.46 7.32 7.15
CA ALA A 39 -18.02 8.59 7.71
C ALA A 39 -18.98 9.74 7.34
N THR A 40 -19.49 10.44 8.35
CA THR A 40 -20.34 11.61 8.14
C THR A 40 -19.62 12.69 7.32
N PRO A 41 -20.33 13.49 6.51
CA PRO A 41 -19.70 14.56 5.72
C PRO A 41 -18.96 15.61 6.56
N SER A 42 -19.38 15.82 7.80
CA SER A 42 -18.76 16.75 8.74
C SER A 42 -17.40 16.29 9.26
N ASP A 43 -17.09 14.99 9.20
CA ASP A 43 -15.80 14.45 9.65
C ASP A 43 -14.74 14.50 8.55
N MET A 44 -14.37 15.74 8.18
CA MET A 44 -13.44 16.00 7.09
C MET A 44 -12.05 15.40 7.35
N ARG A 45 -11.60 15.33 8.61
CA ARG A 45 -10.28 14.80 8.98
C ARG A 45 -10.21 13.29 8.80
N THR A 46 -11.21 12.56 9.31
CA THR A 46 -11.26 11.10 9.13
C THR A 46 -11.37 10.74 7.65
N ARG A 47 -12.20 11.47 6.88
CA ARG A 47 -12.32 11.26 5.43
C ARG A 47 -11.00 11.51 4.70
N ALA A 48 -10.28 12.57 5.04
CA ALA A 48 -8.96 12.86 4.46
C ALA A 48 -7.94 11.75 4.79
N ALA A 49 -7.90 11.30 6.05
CA ALA A 49 -7.00 10.23 6.48
C ALA A 49 -7.30 8.90 5.76
N LEU A 50 -8.57 8.53 5.62
CA LEU A 50 -9.01 7.33 4.90
C LEU A 50 -8.59 7.37 3.43
N ARG A 51 -8.88 8.48 2.73
CA ARG A 51 -8.49 8.66 1.33
C ARG A 51 -6.99 8.57 1.14
N TYR A 52 -6.22 9.23 2.01
CA TYR A 52 -4.76 9.16 1.96
C TYR A 52 -4.24 7.73 2.12
N ARG A 53 -4.76 6.97 3.10
CA ARG A 53 -4.34 5.58 3.31
C ARG A 53 -4.69 4.69 2.12
N MET A 54 -5.88 4.86 1.54
CA MET A 54 -6.29 4.12 0.34
C MET A 54 -5.36 4.40 -0.84
N GLU A 55 -5.10 5.68 -1.13
CA GLU A 55 -4.21 6.08 -2.23
C GLU A 55 -2.78 5.52 -2.02
N ARG A 56 -2.26 5.62 -0.80
CA ARG A 56 -0.94 5.10 -0.47
C ARG A 56 -0.87 3.58 -0.59
N LYS A 57 -1.92 2.84 -0.19
CA LYS A 57 -2.00 1.38 -0.39
C LYS A 57 -2.06 1.03 -1.89
N SER A 58 -2.85 1.76 -2.67
CA SER A 58 -2.95 1.60 -4.13
C SER A 58 -1.60 1.75 -4.82
N LEU A 59 -0.82 2.78 -4.43
CA LEU A 59 0.52 3.00 -4.95
C LEU A 59 1.46 1.82 -4.63
N LEU A 60 1.46 1.33 -3.39
CA LEU A 60 2.30 0.21 -2.97
C LEU A 60 1.93 -1.10 -3.68
N LEU A 61 0.63 -1.35 -3.90
CA LEU A 61 0.16 -2.51 -4.68
C LEU A 61 0.59 -2.42 -6.15
N SER A 62 0.50 -1.23 -6.75
CA SER A 62 1.00 -0.98 -8.11
C SER A 62 2.51 -1.21 -8.19
N CYS A 63 3.27 -0.75 -7.20
CA CYS A 63 4.70 -1.04 -7.12
C CYS A 63 5.00 -2.53 -6.99
N GLN A 64 4.26 -3.27 -6.15
CA GLN A 64 4.43 -4.73 -6.06
C GLN A 64 4.22 -5.41 -7.41
N ALA A 65 3.14 -5.08 -8.11
CA ALA A 65 2.80 -5.68 -9.40
C ALA A 65 3.86 -5.41 -10.49
N LEU A 66 4.58 -4.27 -10.40
CA LEU A 66 5.69 -3.94 -11.30
C LEU A 66 7.00 -4.66 -10.95
N LEU A 67 7.14 -5.14 -9.71
CA LEU A 67 8.37 -5.72 -9.18
C LEU A 67 8.30 -7.26 -9.03
N SER A 68 7.11 -7.84 -9.18
CA SER A 68 6.82 -9.27 -9.24
C SER A 68 6.93 -9.83 -10.65
#